data_AF-A0A7C7RNM2-F1
#
_entry.id   AF-A0A7C7RNM2-F1
#
_cell.length_a   1.000
_cell.length_b   1.000
_cell.length_c   1.000
_cell.angle_alpha   90.00
_cell.angle_beta   90.00
_cell.angle_gamma   90.00
#
_symmetry.space_group_name_H-M   'P 1'
#
loop_
_entity.id
_entity.type
_entity.pdbx_description
1 polymer ?
#
loop_
_entity_poly.entity_id
_entity_poly.type
_entity_poly.pdbx_seq_one_letter_code
_entity_poly.pdbx_strand_id
1 'polypeptide(L)' 'MPKIESDAKGELLCTRVTAVIKEAVLREARSEGLTTSEWLRNLVVKELKERGALQKVYLFPKLESE' A
#
# COMPACT_ATOMS: atom_id res chain seq x y z
N MET A 1 2.55 -1.34 -23.02
CA MET A 1 2.64 -0.95 -21.60
C MET A 1 3.41 -2.03 -20.88
N PRO A 2 4.53 -1.72 -20.19
CA PRO A 2 5.28 -2.74 -19.49
C PRO A 2 4.39 -3.26 -18.35
N LYS A 3 4.06 -4.56 -18.40
CA LYS A 3 3.36 -5.25 -17.33
C LYS A 3 4.37 -5.39 -16.20
N ILE A 4 4.23 -4.54 -15.18
CA ILE A 4 4.86 -4.82 -13.89
C ILE A 4 4.25 -6.15 -13.47
N GLU A 5 5.04 -7.21 -13.45
CA GLU A 5 4.69 -8.45 -12.77
C GLU A 5 4.56 -8.08 -11.29
N SER A 6 3.40 -7.55 -10.91
CA SER A 6 3.09 -7.34 -9.50
C SER A 6 2.83 -8.72 -8.97
N ASP A 7 3.83 -9.28 -8.31
CA ASP A 7 3.64 -10.43 -7.44
C ASP A 7 2.35 -10.19 -6.63
N ALA A 8 1.45 -11.16 -6.65
CA ALA A 8 0.13 -10.97 -6.04
C ALA A 8 0.34 -10.55 -4.58
N LYS A 9 -0.29 -9.46 -4.16
CA LYS A 9 -0.13 -8.89 -2.81
C LYS A 9 -0.67 -9.87 -1.77
N GLY A 10 0.17 -10.83 -1.36
CA GLY A 10 -0.21 -11.94 -0.49
C GLY A 10 0.11 -11.72 0.99
N GLU A 11 0.98 -10.76 1.30
CA GLU A 11 1.41 -10.49 2.68
C GLU A 11 0.33 -9.73 3.47
N LEU A 12 0.03 -10.21 4.69
CA LEU A 12 -1.03 -9.68 5.54
C LEU A 12 -0.48 -8.97 6.77
N LEU A 13 -0.97 -7.75 7.02
CA LEU A 13 -0.76 -7.03 8.28
C LEU A 13 -2.07 -6.98 9.07
N CYS A 14 -2.07 -7.54 10.29
CA CYS A 14 -3.21 -7.55 11.20
C CYS A 14 -2.88 -6.76 12.47
N THR A 15 -3.75 -5.81 12.84
CA THR A 15 -3.59 -5.01 14.07
C THR A 15 -4.91 -4.95 14.85
N ARG A 16 -4.84 -5.10 16.18
CA ARG A 16 -6.00 -4.87 17.05
C ARG A 16 -6.21 -3.38 17.24
N VAL A 17 -7.46 -2.93 17.09
CA VAL A 17 -7.86 -1.54 17.29
C VAL A 17 -9.14 -1.48 18.10
N THR A 18 -9.43 -0.32 18.71
CA THR A 18 -10.71 -0.09 19.38
C THR A 18 -11.84 0.03 18.34
N ALA A 19 -13.09 -0.15 18.77
CA ALA A 19 -14.26 -0.02 17.90
C ALA A 19 -14.33 1.38 17.25
N VAL A 20 -13.98 2.44 17.99
CA VAL A 20 -13.97 3.82 17.50
C VAL A 20 -13.02 3.98 16.32
N ILE A 21 -11.81 3.42 16.42
CA ILE A 21 -10.82 3.47 15.35
C ILE A 21 -11.31 2.67 14.13
N LYS A 22 -11.87 1.48 14.34
CA LYS A 22 -12.43 0.67 13.26
C LYS A 22 -13.50 1.44 12.47
N GLU A 23 -14.44 2.08 13.16
CA GLU A 23 -15.51 2.86 12.52
C GLU A 23 -14.98 4.09 11.77
N ALA A 24 -13.97 4.76 12.30
CA ALA A 24 -13.31 5.87 11.61
C ALA A 24 -12.69 5.40 10.29
N VAL A 25 -11.90 4.32 10.31
CA VAL A 25 -11.28 3.76 9.10
C VAL A 25 -12.33 3.37 8.05
N LEU A 26 -13.43 2.74 8.47
CA LEU A 26 -14.51 2.37 7.56
C LEU A 26 -15.22 3.58 6.92
N ARG A 27 -15.27 4.70 7.63
CA ARG A 27 -15.87 5.94 7.12
C ARG A 27 -14.97 6.60 6.09
N GLU A 28 -13.68 6.74 6.40
CA GLU A 28 -12.69 7.36 5.51
C GLU A 28 -12.54 6.55 4.21
N ALA A 29 -12.45 5.22 4.32
CA ALA A 29 -12.40 4.35 3.14
C ALA A 29 -13.63 4.54 2.24
N ARG A 30 -14.83 4.62 2.82
CA ARG A 30 -16.07 4.87 2.08
C ARG A 30 -16.13 6.25 1.43
N SER A 31 -15.68 7.31 2.12
CA SER A 31 -15.68 8.65 1.54
C SER A 31 -14.73 8.78 0.36
N GLU A 32 -13.65 8.00 0.31
CA GLU A 32 -12.71 7.95 -0.80
C GLU A 32 -13.09 6.91 -1.88
N GLY A 33 -14.18 6.16 -1.69
CA GLY A 33 -14.60 5.11 -2.63
C GLY A 33 -13.64 3.91 -2.68
N LEU A 34 -12.89 3.67 -1.61
CA LEU A 34 -11.90 2.60 -1.48
C LEU A 34 -12.40 1.47 -0.57
N THR A 35 -11.88 0.27 -0.78
CA THR A 35 -11.98 -0.77 0.25
C THR A 35 -11.13 -0.41 1.46
N THR A 36 -11.48 -0.92 2.64
CA THR A 36 -10.70 -0.73 3.87
C THR A 36 -9.24 -1.12 3.69
N SER A 37 -8.97 -2.23 2.99
CA SER A 37 -7.62 -2.72 2.73
C SER A 37 -6.83 -1.78 1.83
N GLU A 38 -7.44 -1.22 0.78
CA GLU A 38 -6.81 -0.24 -0.09
C GLU A 38 -6.50 1.07 0.64
N TRP A 39 -7.47 1.56 1.42
CA TRP A 39 -7.30 2.78 2.19
C TRP A 39 -6.17 2.64 3.22
N LEU A 40 -6.16 1.55 3.99
CA LEU A 40 -5.09 1.26 4.96
C LEU A 40 -3.74 1.10 4.27
N ARG A 41 -3.69 0.44 3.11
CA ARG A 41 -2.47 0.32 2.33
C ARG A 41 -1.95 1.68 1.88
N ASN A 42 -2.82 2.56 1.41
CA ASN A 42 -2.44 3.91 0.99
C ASN A 42 -1.92 4.73 2.17
N LEU A 43 -2.57 4.63 3.33
CA LEU A 43 -2.13 5.25 4.57
C LEU A 43 -0.72 4.79 4.96
N VAL A 44 -0.48 3.46 5.00
CA VAL A 44 0.83 2.89 5.33
C VAL A 44 1.90 3.33 4.31
N VAL A 45 1.60 3.29 3.01
CA VAL A 45 2.54 3.73 1.96
C VAL A 45 2.88 5.21 2.12
N LYS A 46 1.88 6.06 2.39
CA LYS A 46 2.09 7.49 2.61
C LYS A 46 3.03 7.73 3.80
N GLU A 47 2.73 7.13 4.95
CA GLU A 47 3.53 7.25 6.17
C GLU A 47 4.98 6.76 5.96
N LEU A 48 5.17 5.59 5.33
CA LEU A 48 6.50 5.04 5.09
C LEU A 48 7.31 5.88 4.08
N LYS A 49 6.65 6.50 3.09
CA LYS A 49 7.31 7.45 2.17
C LYS A 49 7.75 8.71 2.91
N GLU A 50 6.88 9.28 3.73
CA GLU A 50 7.18 10.49 4.52
C GLU A 50 8.36 10.25 5.48
N ARG A 51 8.48 9.04 6.02
CA ARG A 51 9.62 8.62 6.86
C ARG A 51 10.88 8.21 6.09
N GLY A 52 10.83 8.15 4.75
CA GLY A 52 11.93 7.61 3.94
C GLY A 52 12.22 6.11 4.18
N ALA A 53 11.25 5.38 4.76
CA ALA A 53 11.38 3.97 5.14
C ALA A 53 11.08 3.01 3.98
N LEU A 54 10.47 3.48 2.89
CA LEU A 54 10.41 2.72 1.65
C LEU A 54 11.71 2.89 0.88
N GLN A 55 12.38 1.78 0.57
CA GLN A 55 13.53 1.78 -0.32
C GLN A 55 13.11 2.38 -1.66
N LYS A 56 13.82 3.42 -2.13
CA LYS A 56 13.64 3.95 -3.47
C LYS A 56 14.03 2.82 -4.43
N VAL A 57 13.05 2.12 -5.00
CA VAL A 57 13.35 1.10 -6.02
C VAL A 57 13.89 1.84 -7.24
N TYR A 58 15.21 1.96 -7.33
CA TYR A 58 15.89 2.33 -8.56
C TYR A 58 15.80 1.11 -9.47
N LEU A 59 14.74 1.05 -10.29
CA LEU A 59 14.63 0.03 -11.33
C LEU A 59 15.72 0.34 -12.37
N PHE A 60 16.88 -0.31 -12.24
CA PHE A 60 17.84 -0.36 -13.33
C PHE A 60 17.14 -0.99 -14.54
N PRO A 61 17.21 -0.39 -15.74
CA PRO A 61 16.75 -1.04 -16.94
C PRO A 61 17.49 -2.38 -17.05
N LYS A 62 16.77 -3.49 -17.13
CA LYS A 62 17.37 -4.76 -17.54
C LYS A 62 17.91 -4.51 -18.96
N LEU A 63 19.22 -4.37 -19.09
CA LEU A 63 19.90 -4.49 -20.38
C LEU A 63 19.62 -5.93 -20.84
N GLU A 64 18.76 -6.07 -21.85
CA GLU A 64 18.64 -7.32 -22.59
C GLU A 64 20.04 -7.62 -23.15
N SER A 65 20.68 -8.65 -22.63
CA SER A 65 21.91 -9.19 -23.20
C SER A 65 21.57 -9.86 -24.52
N GLU A 66 22.18 -9.38 -25.61
CA GLU A 66 22.18 -9.98 -26.95
C GLU A 66 22.67 -11.43 -26.97
#